data_AF-A0A379VIQ4-F1
#
_entry.id   AF-A0A379VIQ4-F1
#
_cell.length_a   1.000
_cell.length_b   1.000
_cell.length_c   1.000
_cell.angle_alpha   90.00
_cell.angle_beta   90.00
_cell.angle_gamma   90.00
#
_symmetry.space_group_name_H-M   'P 1'
#
loop_
_entity.id
_entity.type
_entity.pdbx_description
1 polymer ?
#
loop_
_entity_poly.entity_id
_entity_poly.type
_entity_poly.pdbx_seq_one_letter_code
_entity_poly.pdbx_strand_id
1 'polypeptide(L)'
;MQTEAEVLTDHNELICSTSIERIVTGRDAALSLIEILIHKLDDISRLTSSIGGDVAEHWAMRQGHSFDCWLMQPVDKAMPVITRNIDRSIWRDLMLKSGMLTLMDAEARSQWAKNLEGGDLPAISEANILSTFEQLHHNKQDVFERGIINVFKGLSWDYKTNNPCCFGKRIIVNGLVKHDRWGYSLNWGLATRSARRSGTDAVPA
;
A
#
# COMPACT_ATOMS: atom_id res chain seq x y z
N MET A 1 -13.94 15.31 -41.67
CA MET A 1 -12.64 15.06 -41.02
C MET A 1 -12.92 14.52 -39.65
N GLN A 2 -12.88 13.19 -39.53
CA GLN A 2 -12.79 12.50 -38.23
C GLN A 2 -11.38 12.71 -37.70
N THR A 3 -11.25 13.17 -36.46
CA THR A 3 -10.05 12.95 -35.67
C THR A 3 -10.44 11.98 -34.58
N GLU A 4 -9.89 10.79 -34.71
CA GLU A 4 -10.16 9.61 -33.92
C GLU A 4 -9.88 9.87 -32.44
N ALA A 5 -10.83 9.44 -31.61
CA ALA A 5 -10.58 9.16 -30.20
C ALA A 5 -9.71 7.91 -30.14
N GLU A 6 -8.39 8.10 -30.28
CA GLU A 6 -7.44 7.02 -30.14
C GLU A 6 -7.21 6.73 -28.66
N VAL A 7 -7.73 5.58 -28.27
CA VAL A 7 -7.62 4.95 -26.96
C VAL A 7 -6.15 4.65 -26.68
N LEU A 8 -5.52 5.47 -25.84
CA LEU A 8 -4.22 5.17 -25.23
C LEU A 8 -4.41 4.98 -23.72
N THR A 9 -4.87 3.78 -23.35
CA THR A 9 -4.58 3.20 -22.05
C THR A 9 -3.09 2.86 -22.00
N ASP A 10 -2.25 3.87 -21.76
CA ASP A 10 -0.83 3.69 -21.48
C ASP A 10 -0.62 3.94 -19.98
N HIS A 11 -0.65 2.86 -19.19
CA HIS A 11 -0.64 2.90 -17.71
C HIS A 11 0.75 3.19 -17.12
N ASN A 12 1.49 4.11 -17.73
CA ASN A 12 2.79 4.58 -17.25
C ASN A 12 2.85 6.11 -17.36
N GLU A 13 1.76 6.77 -16.95
CA GLU A 13 1.68 8.22 -16.91
C GLU A 13 2.79 8.76 -15.99
N LEU A 14 3.70 9.52 -16.58
CA LEU A 14 4.69 10.31 -15.88
C LEU A 14 4.01 11.07 -14.73
N ILE A 15 4.49 10.88 -13.50
CA ILE A 15 4.01 11.67 -12.37
C ILE A 15 4.39 13.13 -12.66
N CYS A 16 3.40 13.93 -13.06
CA CYS A 16 3.63 15.34 -13.37
C CYS A 16 3.94 16.10 -12.07
N SER A 17 4.86 17.07 -12.08
CA SER A 17 5.19 17.88 -10.88
C SER A 17 3.94 18.56 -10.30
N THR A 18 3.00 19.00 -11.14
CA THR A 18 1.68 19.52 -10.71
C THR A 18 0.84 18.53 -9.89
N SER A 19 1.02 17.22 -10.11
CA SER A 19 0.38 16.17 -9.31
C SER A 19 1.06 15.98 -7.97
N ILE A 20 2.39 16.14 -7.89
CA ILE A 20 3.17 16.01 -6.65
C ILE A 20 2.87 17.17 -5.72
N GLU A 21 2.89 18.41 -6.23
CA GLU A 21 2.52 19.61 -5.47
C GLU A 21 1.11 19.48 -4.87
N ARG A 22 0.16 18.98 -5.66
CA ARG A 22 -1.21 18.74 -5.19
C ARG A 22 -1.28 17.69 -4.08
N ILE A 23 -0.49 16.62 -4.17
CA ILE A 23 -0.42 15.58 -3.14
C ILE A 23 0.16 16.14 -1.85
N VAL A 24 1.29 16.86 -1.92
CA VAL A 24 1.95 17.45 -0.75
C VAL A 24 1.02 18.47 -0.07
N THR A 25 0.47 19.41 -0.85
CA THR A 25 -0.45 20.44 -0.34
C THR A 25 -1.72 19.81 0.26
N GLY A 26 -2.29 18.79 -0.41
CA GLY A 26 -3.47 18.09 0.07
C GLY A 26 -3.20 17.32 1.37
N ARG A 27 -2.02 16.70 1.49
CA ARG A 27 -1.57 16.00 2.70
C ARG A 27 -1.41 16.96 3.86
N ASP A 28 -0.76 18.11 3.66
CA ASP A 28 -0.54 19.10 4.72
C ASP A 28 -1.85 19.74 5.19
N ALA A 29 -2.74 20.06 4.26
CA ALA A 29 -4.08 20.55 4.59
C ALA A 29 -4.89 19.50 5.39
N ALA A 30 -4.84 18.23 4.99
CA ALA A 30 -5.52 17.15 5.71
C ALA A 30 -4.98 16.99 7.14
N LEU A 31 -3.66 17.03 7.34
CA LEU A 31 -3.06 16.92 8.67
C LEU A 31 -3.42 18.10 9.57
N SER A 32 -3.42 19.32 9.03
CA SER A 32 -3.86 20.51 9.78
C SER A 32 -5.32 20.38 10.22
N LEU A 33 -6.21 19.89 9.36
CA LEU A 33 -7.61 19.65 9.71
C LEU A 33 -7.78 18.55 10.76
N ILE A 34 -6.95 17.50 10.72
CA ILE A 34 -6.97 16.43 11.73
C ILE A 34 -6.52 16.95 13.09
N GLU A 35 -5.47 17.77 13.13
CA GLU A 35 -4.99 18.38 14.37
C GLU A 35 -6.09 19.26 15.02
N ILE A 36 -6.74 20.11 14.22
CA ILE A 36 -7.89 20.91 14.66
C ILE A 36 -9.02 20.04 15.19
N LEU A 37 -9.30 18.91 14.53
CA LEU A 37 -10.34 17.97 14.95
C LEU A 37 -10.04 17.37 16.32
N ILE A 38 -8.80 16.93 16.56
CA ILE A 38 -8.40 16.34 17.85
C ILE A 38 -8.53 17.37 18.98
N HIS A 39 -8.08 18.61 18.76
CA HIS A 39 -8.26 19.69 19.73
C HIS A 39 -9.72 19.99 20.02
N LYS A 40 -10.56 20.10 18.98
CA LYS A 40 -11.99 20.32 19.16
C LYS A 40 -12.67 19.19 19.92
N LEU A 41 -12.24 17.95 19.70
CA LEU A 41 -12.80 16.80 20.41
C LEU A 41 -12.40 16.80 21.89
N ASP A 42 -11.18 17.24 22.22
CA ASP A 42 -10.73 17.45 23.60
C ASP A 42 -11.56 18.56 24.29
N ASP A 43 -11.78 19.69 23.61
CA ASP A 43 -12.63 20.78 24.12
C ASP A 43 -14.05 20.31 24.40
N ILE A 44 -14.65 19.55 23.46
CA ILE A 44 -15.97 18.95 23.64
C ILE A 44 -15.96 18.01 24.85
N SER A 45 -14.94 17.17 24.99
CA SER A 45 -14.82 16.23 26.12
C SER A 45 -14.76 16.95 27.47
N ARG A 46 -14.08 18.10 27.54
CA ARG A 46 -14.05 18.94 28.75
C ARG A 46 -15.42 19.53 29.05
N LEU A 47 -16.12 20.02 28.02
CA LEU A 47 -17.48 20.57 28.17
C LEU A 47 -18.49 19.50 28.61
N THR A 48 -18.50 18.34 27.96
CA THR A 48 -19.42 17.25 28.31
C THR A 48 -19.14 16.71 29.70
N SER A 49 -17.85 16.53 30.06
CA SER A 49 -17.47 16.13 31.42
C SER A 49 -17.94 17.14 32.47
N SER A 50 -17.85 18.45 32.19
CA SER A 50 -18.29 19.50 33.13
C SER A 50 -19.79 19.48 33.45
N ILE A 51 -20.61 18.95 32.54
CA ILE A 51 -22.06 18.80 32.73
C ILE A 51 -22.47 17.38 33.14
N GLY A 52 -21.51 16.49 33.44
CA GLY A 52 -21.74 15.10 33.83
C GLY A 52 -22.00 14.13 32.67
N GLY A 53 -21.74 14.55 31.43
CA GLY A 53 -21.92 13.77 30.19
C GLY A 53 -20.72 12.92 29.76
N ASP A 54 -19.73 12.73 30.64
CA ASP A 54 -18.49 11.96 30.40
C ASP A 54 -17.61 12.51 29.24
N VAL A 55 -16.49 11.85 28.92
CA VAL A 55 -15.54 12.21 27.84
C VAL A 55 -15.81 11.46 26.54
N ALA A 56 -15.26 11.94 25.42
CA ALA A 56 -15.45 11.35 24.09
C ALA A 56 -15.17 9.85 24.01
N GLU A 57 -14.20 9.34 24.74
CA GLU A 57 -13.89 7.91 24.78
C GLU A 57 -15.09 7.05 25.22
N HIS A 58 -15.94 7.55 26.12
CA HIS A 58 -17.06 6.80 26.68
C HIS A 58 -18.32 6.82 25.79
N TRP A 59 -18.63 7.96 25.15
CA TRP A 59 -19.84 8.10 24.34
C TRP A 59 -19.61 7.94 22.83
N ALA A 60 -18.39 8.16 22.32
CA ALA A 60 -18.10 7.99 20.89
C ALA A 60 -17.76 6.55 20.51
N MET A 61 -17.33 5.73 21.48
CA MET A 61 -16.87 4.36 21.24
C MET A 61 -17.92 3.34 21.65
N ARG A 62 -18.13 2.32 20.82
CA ARG A 62 -19.05 1.23 21.12
C ARG A 62 -18.46 0.33 22.21
N GLN A 63 -19.18 0.10 23.30
CA GLN A 63 -18.75 -0.78 24.40
C GLN A 63 -18.33 -2.16 23.89
N GLY A 64 -17.16 -2.63 24.33
CA GLY A 64 -16.56 -3.91 23.90
C GLY A 64 -15.83 -3.87 22.55
N HIS A 65 -15.82 -2.72 21.86
CA HIS A 65 -15.17 -2.50 20.57
C HIS A 65 -14.34 -1.20 20.55
N SER A 66 -13.81 -0.79 21.70
CA SER A 66 -12.82 0.28 21.77
C SER A 66 -11.51 -0.19 21.10
N PHE A 67 -11.47 -0.10 19.78
CA PHE A 67 -10.19 -0.05 19.08
C PHE A 67 -9.46 1.20 19.57
N ASP A 68 -8.15 1.12 19.83
CA ASP A 68 -7.33 2.29 20.18
C ASP A 68 -7.41 3.34 19.06
N CYS A 69 -8.34 4.27 19.17
CA CYS A 69 -8.58 5.30 18.17
C CYS A 69 -7.58 6.43 18.38
N TRP A 70 -6.71 6.67 17.39
CA TRP A 70 -5.73 7.75 17.46
C TRP A 70 -6.38 9.14 17.61
N LEU A 71 -7.62 9.33 17.16
CA LEU A 71 -8.34 10.60 17.33
C LEU A 71 -8.74 10.88 18.79
N MET A 72 -8.75 9.86 19.65
CA MET A 72 -9.01 10.00 21.09
C MET A 72 -7.74 10.23 21.91
N GLN A 73 -6.56 10.17 21.28
CA GLN A 73 -5.28 10.38 21.94
C GLN A 73 -4.88 11.87 21.91
N PRO A 74 -4.03 12.33 22.85
CA PRO A 74 -3.46 13.66 22.80
C PRO A 74 -2.74 13.91 21.46
N VAL A 75 -2.80 15.15 20.98
CA VAL A 75 -2.22 15.58 19.69
C VAL A 75 -0.77 15.12 19.54
N ASP A 76 0.05 15.27 20.59
CA ASP A 76 1.46 14.90 20.60
C ASP A 76 1.71 13.40 20.30
N LYS A 77 0.77 12.54 20.67
CA LYS A 77 0.86 11.08 20.43
C LYS A 77 0.17 10.68 19.13
N ALA A 78 -0.97 11.30 18.83
CA ALA A 78 -1.79 10.96 17.68
C ALA A 78 -1.15 11.39 16.35
N MET A 79 -0.68 12.64 16.28
CA MET A 79 -0.24 13.25 15.03
C MET A 79 0.96 12.55 14.38
N PRO A 80 2.02 12.13 15.10
CA PRO A 80 3.13 11.41 14.50
C PRO A 80 2.70 10.09 13.85
N VAL A 81 1.78 9.34 14.51
CA VAL A 81 1.31 8.05 14.01
C VAL A 81 0.37 8.22 12.82
N ILE A 82 -0.55 9.17 12.89
CA ILE A 82 -1.47 9.50 11.78
C ILE A 82 -0.66 9.95 10.56
N THR A 83 0.29 10.86 10.77
CA THR A 83 1.19 11.36 9.73
C THR A 83 1.91 10.21 9.03
N ARG A 84 2.54 9.32 9.81
CA ARG A 84 3.23 8.15 9.26
C ARG A 84 2.30 7.23 8.46
N ASN A 85 1.07 7.02 8.92
CA ASN A 85 0.10 6.15 8.23
C ASN A 85 -0.40 6.76 6.90
N ILE A 86 -0.61 8.08 6.87
CA ILE A 86 -0.96 8.81 5.65
C ILE A 86 0.22 8.79 4.67
N ASP A 87 1.41 9.15 5.12
CA ASP A 87 2.63 9.19 4.29
C ASP A 87 2.94 7.80 3.70
N ARG A 88 2.78 6.73 4.50
CA ARG A 88 2.86 5.33 4.04
C ARG A 88 1.90 5.04 2.90
N SER A 89 0.66 5.52 3.00
CA SER A 89 -0.38 5.27 2.01
C SER A 89 -0.14 6.06 0.73
N ILE A 90 0.35 7.30 0.85
CA ILE A 90 0.79 8.12 -0.28
C ILE A 90 1.95 7.45 -1.02
N TRP A 91 2.99 7.01 -0.30
CA TRP A 91 4.12 6.28 -0.91
C TRP A 91 3.68 5.00 -1.65
N ARG A 92 2.72 4.25 -1.09
CA ARG A 92 2.15 3.08 -1.75
C ARG A 92 1.45 3.45 -3.06
N ASP A 93 0.62 4.50 -3.03
CA ASP A 93 -0.12 4.97 -4.20
C ASP A 93 0.82 5.51 -5.29
N LEU A 94 1.83 6.29 -4.92
CA LEU A 94 2.88 6.79 -5.82
C LEU A 94 3.62 5.63 -6.51
N MET A 95 4.00 4.60 -5.76
CA MET A 95 4.69 3.43 -6.28
C MET A 95 3.82 2.56 -7.19
N LEU A 96 2.50 2.53 -6.93
CA LEU A 96 1.55 1.84 -7.79
C LEU A 96 1.35 2.59 -9.11
N LYS A 97 1.13 3.90 -9.05
CA LYS A 97 0.87 4.76 -10.22
C LYS A 97 2.07 4.92 -11.14
N SER A 98 3.28 4.96 -10.59
CA SER A 98 4.52 5.01 -11.37
C SER A 98 4.86 3.73 -12.11
N GLY A 99 4.14 2.62 -11.86
CA GLY A 99 4.48 1.31 -12.41
C GLY A 99 5.80 0.72 -11.87
N MET A 100 6.50 1.41 -10.97
CA MET A 100 7.84 1.01 -10.51
C MET A 100 7.85 -0.35 -9.81
N LEU A 101 6.76 -0.68 -9.11
CA LEU A 101 6.59 -2.01 -8.51
C LEU A 101 6.68 -3.13 -9.54
N THR A 102 6.26 -2.92 -10.79
CA THR A 102 6.30 -3.95 -11.84
C THR A 102 7.73 -4.23 -12.33
N LEU A 103 8.60 -3.21 -12.30
CA LEU A 103 10.00 -3.31 -12.69
C LEU A 103 10.88 -3.95 -11.61
N MET A 104 10.46 -3.85 -10.34
CA MET A 104 11.22 -4.39 -9.21
C MET A 104 11.23 -5.93 -9.17
N ASP A 105 12.37 -6.52 -8.83
CA ASP A 105 12.46 -7.94 -8.52
C ASP A 105 11.87 -8.28 -7.13
N ALA A 106 11.74 -9.57 -6.82
CA ALA A 106 11.11 -10.03 -5.57
C ALA A 106 11.82 -9.52 -4.31
N GLU A 107 13.15 -9.38 -4.33
CA GLU A 107 13.93 -8.88 -3.20
C GLU A 107 13.67 -7.39 -2.99
N ALA A 108 13.76 -6.59 -4.07
CA ALA A 108 13.48 -5.16 -4.02
C ALA A 108 12.04 -4.88 -3.56
N ARG A 109 11.05 -5.65 -4.03
CA ARG A 109 9.66 -5.54 -3.56
C ARG A 109 9.52 -5.88 -2.07
N SER A 110 10.21 -6.92 -1.59
CA SER A 110 10.16 -7.29 -0.17
C SER A 110 10.81 -6.23 0.71
N GLN A 111 11.96 -5.69 0.30
CA GLN A 111 12.62 -4.58 0.99
C GLN A 111 11.73 -3.34 1.02
N TRP A 112 11.11 -2.99 -0.11
CA TRP A 112 10.16 -1.88 -0.17
C TRP A 112 8.98 -2.08 0.79
N ALA A 113 8.38 -3.27 0.82
CA ALA A 113 7.29 -3.58 1.74
C ALA A 113 7.72 -3.45 3.22
N LYS A 114 8.94 -3.90 3.55
CA LYS A 114 9.52 -3.74 4.90
C LYS A 114 9.74 -2.28 5.26
N ASN A 115 10.30 -1.47 4.36
CA ASN A 115 10.50 -0.03 4.59
C ASN A 115 9.17 0.68 4.81
N LEU A 116 8.15 0.27 4.05
CA LEU A 116 6.79 0.78 4.17
C LEU A 116 6.19 0.48 5.54
N GLU A 117 6.40 -0.72 6.08
CA GLU A 117 5.95 -1.12 7.42
C GLU A 117 6.78 -0.49 8.56
N GLY A 118 8.10 -0.48 8.42
CA GLY A 118 9.06 0.03 9.42
C GLY A 118 8.98 1.54 9.64
N GLY A 119 8.60 2.31 8.61
CA GLY A 119 8.53 3.76 8.68
C GLY A 119 9.84 4.46 8.31
N ASP A 120 10.79 3.74 7.72
CA ASP A 120 12.06 4.27 7.19
C ASP A 120 11.86 4.97 5.83
N LEU A 121 10.72 5.63 5.63
CA LEU A 121 10.38 6.33 4.39
C LEU A 121 10.79 7.80 4.50
N PRO A 122 11.30 8.42 3.41
CA PRO A 122 11.52 9.84 3.38
C PRO A 122 10.22 10.60 3.66
N ALA A 123 10.32 11.74 4.35
CA ALA A 123 9.19 12.63 4.56
C ALA A 123 8.56 13.03 3.22
N ILE A 124 7.23 13.12 3.17
CA ILE A 124 6.52 13.55 1.97
C ILE A 124 6.85 15.03 1.71
N SER A 125 7.67 15.27 0.70
CA SER A 125 7.98 16.59 0.14
C SER A 125 8.26 16.41 -1.35
N GLU A 126 8.09 17.47 -2.13
CA GLU A 126 8.35 17.40 -3.58
C GLU A 126 9.79 16.94 -3.86
N ALA A 127 10.77 17.53 -3.18
CA ALA A 127 12.19 17.17 -3.34
C ALA A 127 12.46 15.70 -2.99
N ASN A 128 11.88 15.18 -1.90
CA ASN A 128 12.08 13.78 -1.50
C ASN A 128 11.40 12.81 -2.45
N ILE A 129 10.20 13.14 -2.94
CA ILE A 129 9.48 12.33 -3.93
C ILE A 129 10.28 12.29 -5.23
N LEU A 130 10.69 13.45 -5.76
CA LEU A 130 11.50 13.53 -6.97
C LEU A 130 12.81 12.77 -6.82
N SER A 131 13.56 13.01 -5.74
CA SER A 131 14.83 12.31 -5.48
C SER A 131 14.65 10.80 -5.37
N THR A 132 13.59 10.32 -4.73
CA THR A 132 13.30 8.88 -4.63
C THR A 132 12.99 8.29 -6.00
N PHE A 133 12.17 8.97 -6.81
CA PHE A 133 11.84 8.50 -8.16
C PHE A 133 13.02 8.57 -9.12
N GLU A 134 13.89 9.58 -9.00
CA GLU A 134 15.15 9.66 -9.75
C GLU A 134 16.07 8.47 -9.43
N GLN A 135 16.26 8.15 -8.15
CA GLN A 135 17.05 6.99 -7.74
C GLN A 135 16.46 5.67 -8.25
N LEU A 136 15.14 5.51 -8.13
CA LEU A 136 14.43 4.34 -8.63
C LEU A 136 14.56 4.22 -10.16
N HIS A 137 14.49 5.33 -10.89
CA HIS A 137 14.68 5.34 -12.34
C HIS A 137 16.12 5.11 -12.76
N HIS A 138 17.11 5.60 -12.01
CA HIS A 138 18.52 5.34 -12.28
C HIS A 138 18.83 3.85 -12.13
N ASN A 139 18.31 3.23 -11.07
CA ASN A 139 18.55 1.82 -10.76
C ASN A 139 17.59 0.87 -11.50
N LYS A 140 16.65 1.38 -12.31
CA LYS A 140 15.58 0.57 -12.91
C LYS A 140 16.11 -0.59 -13.77
N GLN A 141 17.20 -0.35 -14.49
CA GLN A 141 17.77 -1.34 -15.41
C GLN A 141 18.44 -2.47 -14.64
N ASP A 142 19.25 -2.14 -13.63
CA ASP A 142 19.92 -3.12 -12.78
C ASP A 142 18.92 -4.01 -12.03
N VAL A 143 17.87 -3.40 -11.48
CA VAL A 143 16.81 -4.13 -10.75
C VAL A 143 16.02 -5.04 -11.72
N PHE A 144 15.77 -4.57 -12.94
CA PHE A 144 15.12 -5.37 -13.98
C PHE A 144 15.99 -6.55 -14.44
N GLU A 145 17.27 -6.31 -14.73
CA GLU A 145 18.24 -7.35 -15.13
C GLU A 145 18.41 -8.40 -14.02
N ARG A 146 18.54 -7.95 -12.76
CA ARG A 146 18.55 -8.85 -11.59
C ARG A 146 17.26 -9.66 -11.49
N GLY A 147 16.12 -9.05 -11.78
CA GLY A 147 14.82 -9.72 -11.83
C GLY A 147 14.81 -10.88 -12.84
N ILE A 148 15.28 -10.64 -14.06
CA ILE A 148 15.41 -11.67 -15.10
C ILE A 148 16.34 -12.79 -14.63
N ILE A 149 17.51 -12.45 -14.08
CA ILE A 149 18.47 -13.43 -13.57
C ILE A 149 17.86 -14.27 -12.45
N ASN A 150 17.14 -13.65 -11.51
CA ASN A 150 16.50 -14.34 -10.40
C ASN A 150 15.39 -15.29 -10.87
N VAL A 151 14.64 -14.92 -11.93
CA VAL A 151 13.69 -15.84 -12.57
C VAL A 151 14.41 -17.08 -13.10
N PHE A 152 15.50 -16.92 -13.88
CA PHE A 152 16.25 -18.07 -14.39
C PHE A 152 16.88 -18.93 -13.29
N LYS A 153 17.41 -18.32 -12.23
CA LYS A 153 17.91 -19.06 -11.05
C LYS A 153 16.82 -19.89 -10.36
N GLY A 154 15.58 -19.43 -10.39
CA GLY A 154 14.44 -20.11 -9.77
C GLY A 154 13.80 -21.20 -10.63
N LEU A 155 14.19 -21.35 -11.91
CA LEU A 155 13.65 -22.40 -12.78
C LEU A 155 14.26 -23.77 -12.44
N SER A 156 13.46 -24.83 -12.58
CA SER A 156 13.98 -26.20 -12.55
C SER A 156 14.76 -26.48 -13.83
N TRP A 157 15.92 -27.09 -13.66
CA TRP A 157 16.85 -27.47 -14.73
C TRP A 157 16.52 -28.81 -15.37
N ASP A 158 15.50 -29.51 -14.85
CA ASP A 158 15.07 -30.82 -15.36
C ASP A 158 14.40 -30.71 -16.75
N TYR A 159 14.05 -29.50 -17.17
CA TYR A 159 13.35 -29.24 -18.42
C TYR A 159 14.28 -28.61 -19.47
N LYS A 160 14.42 -29.29 -20.61
CA LYS A 160 15.22 -28.82 -21.76
C LYS A 160 14.81 -27.44 -22.31
N THR A 161 13.57 -27.02 -22.03
CA THR A 161 13.03 -25.72 -22.48
C THR A 161 13.46 -24.54 -21.59
N ASN A 162 13.91 -24.80 -20.36
CA ASN A 162 14.39 -23.78 -19.45
C ASN A 162 15.88 -23.51 -19.74
N ASN A 163 16.17 -22.63 -20.71
CA ASN A 163 17.53 -22.25 -21.10
C ASN A 163 17.97 -20.98 -20.35
N PRO A 164 19.13 -20.96 -19.67
CA PRO A 164 19.59 -19.79 -18.89
C PRO A 164 19.96 -18.56 -19.74
N CYS A 165 20.15 -18.73 -21.05
CA CYS A 165 20.60 -17.68 -21.94
C CYS A 165 19.45 -16.99 -22.70
N CYS A 166 18.23 -17.56 -22.70
CA CYS A 166 17.10 -16.96 -23.40
C CYS A 166 15.75 -17.48 -22.90
N PHE A 167 14.74 -16.62 -22.95
CA PHE A 167 13.35 -17.05 -22.82
C PHE A 167 12.94 -17.78 -24.11
N GLY A 168 12.70 -19.09 -24.00
CA GLY A 168 12.17 -19.88 -25.10
C GLY A 168 10.68 -19.66 -25.32
N LYS A 169 10.12 -20.28 -26.36
CA LYS A 169 8.66 -20.27 -26.63
C LYS A 169 7.82 -20.88 -25.50
N ARG A 170 8.44 -21.63 -24.58
CA ARG A 170 7.80 -22.28 -23.44
C ARG A 170 8.73 -22.21 -22.23
N ILE A 171 8.19 -21.87 -21.07
CA ILE A 171 8.87 -21.88 -19.76
C ILE A 171 8.05 -22.78 -18.84
N ILE A 172 8.72 -23.67 -18.11
CA ILE A 172 8.06 -24.57 -17.15
C ILE A 172 8.44 -24.13 -15.74
N VAL A 173 7.43 -23.71 -14.97
CA VAL A 173 7.58 -23.25 -13.59
C VAL A 173 6.91 -24.26 -12.65
N ASN A 174 7.69 -24.82 -11.73
CA ASN A 174 7.17 -25.73 -10.72
C ASN A 174 6.59 -24.97 -9.53
N GLY A 175 5.53 -25.50 -8.94
CA GLY A 175 4.97 -24.95 -7.71
C GLY A 175 4.34 -23.56 -7.87
N LEU A 176 3.88 -23.19 -9.08
CA LEU A 176 3.16 -21.94 -9.30
C LEU A 176 1.78 -21.96 -8.62
N VAL A 177 1.11 -23.10 -8.68
CA VAL A 177 -0.25 -23.31 -8.18
C VAL A 177 -0.25 -24.45 -7.16
N LYS A 178 -0.82 -24.19 -6.00
CA LYS A 178 -1.22 -25.20 -5.02
C LYS A 178 -2.63 -25.67 -5.35
N HIS A 179 -2.83 -26.98 -5.27
CA HIS A 179 -4.14 -27.60 -5.32
C HIS A 179 -4.49 -28.16 -3.95
N ASP A 180 -5.59 -27.71 -3.37
CA ASP A 180 -6.17 -28.28 -2.16
C ASP A 180 -7.68 -28.54 -2.33
N ARG A 181 -8.34 -29.01 -1.26
CA ARG A 181 -9.79 -29.33 -1.28
C ARG A 181 -10.66 -28.16 -1.72
N TRP A 182 -10.15 -26.93 -1.64
CA TRP A 182 -10.85 -25.69 -1.99
C TRP A 182 -10.47 -25.17 -3.37
N GLY A 183 -9.70 -25.94 -4.15
CA GLY A 183 -9.39 -25.67 -5.55
C GLY A 183 -7.93 -25.28 -5.78
N TYR A 184 -7.71 -24.54 -6.87
CA TYR A 184 -6.40 -24.06 -7.29
C TYR A 184 -6.14 -22.66 -6.72
N SER A 185 -5.01 -22.46 -6.06
CA SER A 185 -4.54 -21.16 -5.58
C SER A 185 -3.08 -20.94 -5.94
N LEU A 186 -2.66 -19.70 -6.21
CA LEU A 186 -1.25 -19.40 -6.44
C LEU A 186 -0.47 -19.60 -5.14
N ASN A 187 0.71 -20.23 -5.22
CA ASN A 187 1.58 -20.38 -4.04
C ASN A 187 2.12 -19.04 -3.51
N TRP A 188 2.14 -18.01 -4.36
CA TRP A 188 2.55 -16.65 -4.00
C TRP A 188 1.38 -15.69 -4.22
N GLY A 189 0.67 -15.41 -3.13
CA GLY A 189 -0.38 -14.39 -3.09
C GLY A 189 -0.40 -13.75 -1.71
N LEU A 190 -0.33 -12.42 -1.67
CA LEU A 190 -0.78 -11.61 -0.54
C LEU A 190 -2.06 -12.22 0.00
N ALA A 191 -2.11 -12.46 1.31
CA ALA A 191 -3.29 -12.98 1.99
C ALA A 191 -4.49 -12.05 1.77
N THR A 192 -5.21 -12.23 0.66
CA THR A 192 -6.61 -11.84 0.58
C THR A 192 -7.31 -12.74 1.58
N ARG A 193 -7.44 -12.26 2.82
CA ARG A 193 -8.39 -12.79 3.79
C ARG A 193 -9.74 -12.78 3.09
N SER A 194 -10.15 -13.91 2.53
CA SER A 194 -11.54 -14.16 2.19
C SER A 194 -12.30 -14.10 3.51
N ALA A 195 -12.97 -12.97 3.75
CA ALA A 195 -13.84 -12.78 4.89
C ALA A 195 -14.87 -13.92 4.88
N ARG A 196 -14.91 -14.67 5.99
CA ARG A 196 -16.00 -15.58 6.32
C ARG A 196 -17.32 -14.81 6.20
N ARG A 197 -18.22 -15.26 5.31
CA ARG A 197 -19.65 -15.21 5.62
C ARG A 197 -19.95 -16.50 6.38
N SER A 198 -20.03 -16.39 7.70
CA SER A 198 -20.72 -17.37 8.53
C SER A 198 -22.22 -17.29 8.18
N GLY A 199 -22.66 -18.12 7.24
CA GLY A 199 -24.06 -18.48 7.09
C GLY A 199 -24.39 -19.55 8.11
N THR A 200 -24.94 -19.14 9.24
CA THR A 200 -25.69 -20.02 10.14
C THR A 200 -27.02 -20.36 9.47
N ASP A 201 -27.10 -21.52 8.82
CA ASP A 201 -28.37 -22.18 8.55
C ASP A 201 -28.48 -23.39 9.48
N ALA A 202 -29.14 -23.18 10.61
CA ALA A 202 -29.67 -24.23 11.45
C ALA A 202 -31.17 -23.98 11.60
N VAL A 203 -31.97 -24.75 10.88
CA VAL A 203 -33.37 -24.99 11.18
C VAL A 203 -33.56 -26.50 11.15
N PRO A 204 -33.81 -27.17 12.29
CA PRO A 204 -34.42 -28.49 12.26
C PRO A 204 -35.95 -28.37 12.39
N ALA A 205 -36.60 -29.40 11.84
CA ALA A 205 -38.04 -29.63 11.79
C ALA A 205 -38.72 -29.69 13.16
#